data_AF-A0A2S2QPX1-F1
#
_entry.id   AF-A0A2S2QPX1-F1
#
_cell.length_a   1.000
_cell.length_b   1.000
_cell.length_c   1.000
_cell.angle_alpha   90.00
_cell.angle_beta   90.00
_cell.angle_gamma   90.00
#
_symmetry.space_group_name_H-M   'P 1'
#
loop_
_entity.id
_entity.type
_entity.pdbx_description
1 polymer ?
#
loop_
_entity_poly.entity_id
_entity_poly.type
_entity_poly.pdbx_seq_one_letter_code
_entity_poly.pdbx_strand_id
1 'polypeptide(L)'
;MDSNSRGLKRAKTVRTEYLKDVDDVQRWLQEAEVKVQDRSSEPKEIKKHIQTIEDEISAINEKLNRAIKHGKEIVEKTKDEEEKEMIPKTIESLVGKMSQVKLWLDEKRNQIGDTLDAWQKFLSIYDVVMAWCQNKTKYLDEPITLSSLEVVKQKAHEFSAAVKSSKQQSKNLAEMSKELEIIALSTDVGHLPEKLEEANNAKNDIEGKLSEKNALLHETCEEWEQFERKLKDVKSFIEKSQLAIESGANKKRTLREQHDLREKMLADITIQRKKITLSTEKLQ
;
A
#
# COMPACT_ATOMS: atom_id res chain seq x y z
N MET A 1 -29.24 -5.56 -76.24
CA MET A 1 -29.63 -6.21 -74.97
C MET A 1 -28.50 -6.25 -73.91
N ASP A 2 -27.24 -5.92 -74.24
CA ASP A 2 -26.11 -5.97 -73.28
C ASP A 2 -26.09 -4.88 -72.20
N SER A 3 -26.60 -3.68 -72.48
CA SER A 3 -26.56 -2.55 -71.52
C SER A 3 -27.39 -2.84 -70.26
N ASN A 4 -28.57 -3.46 -70.42
CA ASN A 4 -29.49 -3.74 -69.32
C ASN A 4 -28.96 -4.87 -68.40
N SER A 5 -28.30 -5.88 -68.98
CA SER A 5 -27.65 -6.98 -68.24
C SER A 5 -26.48 -6.49 -67.38
N ARG A 6 -25.63 -5.59 -67.91
CA ARG A 6 -24.51 -5.00 -67.18
C ARG A 6 -24.99 -4.08 -66.05
N GLY A 7 -26.04 -3.29 -66.28
CA GLY A 7 -26.66 -2.45 -65.25
C GLY A 7 -27.22 -3.27 -64.08
N LEU A 8 -27.92 -4.36 -64.39
CA LEU A 8 -28.48 -5.26 -63.37
C LEU A 8 -27.40 -5.95 -62.53
N LYS A 9 -26.30 -6.41 -63.16
CA LYS A 9 -25.16 -7.00 -62.46
C LYS A 9 -24.50 -6.00 -61.51
N ARG A 10 -24.25 -4.77 -61.98
CA ARG A 10 -23.67 -3.71 -61.15
C ARG A 10 -24.56 -3.37 -59.95
N ALA A 11 -25.87 -3.25 -60.16
CA ALA A 11 -26.82 -2.95 -59.09
C ALA A 11 -26.89 -4.06 -58.02
N LYS A 12 -26.71 -5.34 -58.42
CA LYS A 12 -26.58 -6.46 -57.48
C LYS A 12 -25.27 -6.39 -56.69
N THR A 13 -24.15 -6.16 -57.37
CA THR A 13 -22.83 -6.05 -56.71
C THR A 13 -22.82 -4.94 -55.65
N VAL A 14 -23.32 -3.74 -55.98
CA VAL A 14 -23.37 -2.61 -55.03
C VAL A 14 -24.21 -2.95 -53.79
N ARG A 15 -25.35 -3.65 -53.95
CA ARG A 15 -26.17 -4.11 -52.82
C ARG A 15 -25.47 -5.15 -51.96
N THR A 16 -24.82 -6.12 -52.58
CA THR A 16 -24.05 -7.14 -51.85
C THR A 16 -22.89 -6.52 -51.07
N GLU A 17 -22.16 -5.58 -51.68
CA GLU A 17 -21.06 -4.86 -51.01
C GLU A 17 -21.57 -3.96 -49.89
N TYR A 18 -22.68 -3.24 -50.10
CA TYR A 18 -23.35 -2.46 -49.05
C TYR A 18 -23.71 -3.32 -47.83
N LEU A 19 -24.41 -4.44 -48.05
CA LEU A 19 -24.83 -5.33 -46.96
C LEU A 19 -23.63 -5.91 -46.21
N LYS A 20 -22.57 -6.29 -46.93
CA LYS A 20 -21.33 -6.79 -46.33
C LYS A 20 -20.63 -5.73 -45.48
N ASP A 21 -20.48 -4.52 -45.99
CA ASP A 21 -19.84 -3.42 -45.24
C ASP A 21 -20.69 -3.04 -44.01
N VAL A 22 -22.03 -3.03 -44.12
CA VAL A 22 -22.94 -2.79 -42.98
C VAL A 22 -22.78 -3.87 -41.91
N ASP A 23 -22.81 -5.15 -42.29
CA ASP A 23 -22.66 -6.28 -41.37
C ASP A 23 -21.30 -6.24 -40.65
N ASP A 24 -20.22 -6.01 -41.40
CA ASP A 24 -18.87 -5.92 -40.84
C ASP A 24 -18.74 -4.75 -39.84
N VAL A 25 -19.28 -3.56 -40.18
CA VAL A 25 -19.25 -2.39 -39.29
C VAL A 25 -20.12 -2.64 -38.06
N GLN A 26 -21.30 -3.21 -38.23
CA GLN A 26 -22.22 -3.48 -37.13
C GLN A 26 -21.65 -4.50 -36.14
N ARG A 27 -21.07 -5.60 -36.63
CA ARG A 27 -20.40 -6.60 -35.78
C ARG A 27 -19.25 -5.96 -35.00
N TRP A 28 -18.40 -5.19 -35.69
CA TRP A 28 -17.28 -4.52 -35.02
C TRP A 28 -17.75 -3.53 -33.95
N LEU A 29 -18.80 -2.75 -34.22
CA LEU A 29 -19.35 -1.81 -33.24
C LEU A 29 -19.83 -2.52 -31.96
N GLN A 30 -20.49 -3.67 -32.10
CA GLN A 30 -20.93 -4.48 -30.95
C GLN A 30 -19.74 -5.01 -30.14
N GLU A 31 -18.72 -5.54 -30.82
CA GLU A 31 -17.52 -6.05 -30.16
C GLU A 31 -16.71 -4.93 -29.47
N ALA A 32 -16.59 -3.76 -30.11
CA ALA A 32 -15.91 -2.60 -29.57
C ALA A 32 -16.64 -2.05 -28.33
N GLU A 33 -17.97 -1.96 -28.37
CA GLU A 33 -18.78 -1.53 -27.23
C GLU A 33 -18.55 -2.43 -26.00
N VAL A 34 -18.60 -3.75 -26.16
CA VAL A 34 -18.36 -4.71 -25.08
C VAL A 34 -16.97 -4.54 -24.49
N LYS A 35 -15.94 -4.41 -25.34
CA LYS A 35 -14.54 -4.25 -24.91
C LYS A 35 -14.29 -2.93 -24.17
N VAL A 36 -14.86 -1.81 -24.62
CA VAL A 36 -14.66 -0.49 -23.99
C VAL A 36 -15.41 -0.39 -22.66
N GLN A 37 -16.58 -1.02 -22.56
CA GLN A 37 -17.38 -1.02 -21.34
C GLN A 37 -16.93 -2.06 -20.30
N ASP A 38 -15.95 -2.90 -20.63
CA ASP A 38 -15.39 -3.87 -19.70
C ASP A 38 -14.85 -3.19 -18.42
N ARG A 39 -15.19 -3.79 -17.28
CA ARG A 39 -14.71 -3.42 -15.93
C ARG A 39 -14.24 -4.64 -15.14
N SER A 40 -14.35 -5.83 -15.71
CA SER A 40 -13.99 -7.10 -15.07
C SER A 40 -12.52 -7.48 -15.27
N SER A 41 -11.82 -6.75 -16.13
CA SER A 41 -10.40 -6.94 -16.40
C SER A 41 -9.54 -5.94 -15.63
N GLU A 42 -8.29 -6.34 -15.34
CA GLU A 42 -7.26 -5.46 -14.80
C GLU A 42 -6.91 -4.32 -15.79
N PRO A 43 -6.39 -3.17 -15.30
CA PRO A 43 -6.13 -1.98 -16.13
C PRO A 43 -5.22 -2.24 -17.34
N LYS A 44 -4.25 -3.14 -17.21
CA LYS A 44 -3.32 -3.49 -18.30
C LYS A 44 -4.01 -4.21 -19.44
N GLU A 45 -4.95 -5.09 -19.15
CA GLU A 45 -5.71 -5.80 -20.19
C GLU A 45 -6.70 -4.85 -20.88
N ILE A 46 -7.37 -3.96 -20.12
CA ILE A 46 -8.21 -2.94 -20.74
C ILE A 46 -7.40 -2.01 -21.65
N LYS A 47 -6.17 -1.63 -21.26
CA LYS A 47 -5.28 -0.86 -22.13
C LYS A 47 -4.99 -1.57 -23.45
N LYS A 48 -4.83 -2.91 -23.46
CA LYS A 48 -4.69 -3.69 -24.70
C LYS A 48 -5.96 -3.69 -25.53
N HIS A 49 -7.13 -3.79 -24.89
CA HIS A 49 -8.42 -3.69 -25.58
C HIS A 49 -8.57 -2.34 -26.29
N ILE A 50 -8.25 -1.24 -25.60
CA ILE A 50 -8.25 0.12 -26.17
C ILE A 50 -7.33 0.18 -27.39
N GLN A 51 -6.07 -0.26 -27.26
CA GLN A 51 -5.12 -0.26 -28.37
C GLN A 51 -5.63 -1.06 -29.58
N THR A 52 -6.22 -2.24 -29.34
CA THR A 52 -6.78 -3.08 -30.41
C THR A 52 -7.87 -2.34 -31.18
N ILE A 53 -8.77 -1.64 -30.47
CA ILE A 53 -9.85 -0.85 -31.09
C ILE A 53 -9.28 0.33 -31.86
N GLU A 54 -8.27 1.01 -31.32
CA GLU A 54 -7.58 2.13 -31.98
C GLU A 54 -6.92 1.68 -33.30
N ASP A 55 -6.30 0.50 -33.33
CA ASP A 55 -5.67 -0.05 -34.53
C ASP A 55 -6.70 -0.43 -35.62
N GLU A 56 -7.87 -0.91 -35.20
CA GLU A 56 -8.96 -1.35 -36.10
C GLU A 56 -9.79 -0.18 -36.66
N ILE A 57 -9.85 0.96 -35.95
CA ILE A 57 -10.81 2.03 -36.20
C ILE A 57 -10.71 2.63 -37.60
N SER A 58 -9.50 2.71 -38.15
CA SER A 58 -9.25 3.27 -39.48
C SER A 58 -9.88 2.40 -40.56
N ALA A 59 -9.60 1.09 -40.52
CA ALA A 59 -10.13 0.12 -41.46
C ALA A 59 -11.67 0.08 -41.43
N ILE A 60 -12.27 0.16 -40.23
CA ILE A 60 -13.73 0.16 -40.08
C ILE A 60 -14.36 1.47 -40.56
N ASN A 61 -13.72 2.63 -40.34
CA ASN A 61 -14.18 3.89 -40.94
C ASN A 61 -14.18 3.82 -42.48
N GLU A 62 -13.20 3.15 -43.10
CA GLU A 62 -13.21 2.95 -44.55
C GLU A 62 -14.40 2.09 -45.00
N LYS A 63 -14.73 1.01 -44.27
CA LYS A 63 -15.93 0.21 -44.55
C LYS A 63 -17.20 1.03 -44.41
N LEU A 64 -17.31 1.85 -43.36
CA LEU A 64 -18.44 2.75 -43.15
C LEU A 64 -18.57 3.77 -44.29
N ASN A 65 -17.46 4.37 -44.73
CA ASN A 65 -17.46 5.30 -45.86
C ASN A 65 -17.89 4.63 -47.18
N ARG A 66 -17.50 3.38 -47.42
CA ARG A 66 -18.00 2.60 -48.57
C ARG A 66 -19.48 2.28 -48.43
N ALA A 67 -19.95 1.87 -47.26
CA ALA A 67 -21.38 1.66 -47.00
C ALA A 67 -22.20 2.93 -47.24
N ILE A 68 -21.71 4.09 -46.81
CA ILE A 68 -22.33 5.40 -47.10
C ILE A 68 -22.44 5.64 -48.61
N LYS A 69 -21.34 5.42 -49.34
CA LYS A 69 -21.29 5.64 -50.80
C LYS A 69 -22.23 4.68 -51.54
N HIS A 70 -22.18 3.38 -51.22
CA HIS A 70 -23.03 2.37 -51.85
C HIS A 70 -24.49 2.56 -51.49
N GLY A 71 -24.81 2.90 -50.24
CA GLY A 71 -26.17 3.22 -49.82
C GLY A 71 -26.76 4.41 -50.56
N LYS A 72 -26.00 5.50 -50.75
CA LYS A 72 -26.42 6.63 -51.60
C LYS A 72 -26.70 6.20 -53.04
N GLU A 73 -25.80 5.42 -53.65
CA GLU A 73 -25.99 4.90 -55.01
C GLU A 73 -27.24 4.00 -55.13
N ILE A 74 -27.58 3.23 -54.09
CA ILE A 74 -28.79 2.40 -54.05
C ILE A 74 -30.04 3.28 -53.96
N VAL A 75 -30.08 4.22 -53.01
CA VAL A 75 -31.24 5.12 -52.78
C VAL A 75 -31.55 5.95 -54.04
N GLU A 76 -30.53 6.43 -54.74
CA GLU A 76 -30.70 7.20 -55.99
C GLU A 76 -31.30 6.38 -57.14
N LYS A 77 -31.09 5.06 -57.15
CA LYS A 77 -31.42 4.19 -58.29
C LYS A 77 -32.56 3.21 -58.02
N THR A 78 -32.96 3.06 -56.77
CA THR A 78 -34.01 2.12 -56.39
C THR A 78 -35.40 2.71 -56.61
N LYS A 79 -36.36 1.82 -56.86
CA LYS A 79 -37.80 2.14 -56.92
C LYS A 79 -38.54 1.66 -55.67
N ASP A 80 -37.84 0.97 -54.78
CA ASP A 80 -38.37 0.47 -53.53
C ASP A 80 -38.35 1.61 -52.50
N GLU A 81 -39.52 2.07 -52.09
CA GLU A 81 -39.66 3.16 -51.12
C GLU A 81 -39.22 2.74 -49.70
N GLU A 82 -39.35 1.46 -49.35
CA GLU A 82 -38.86 0.95 -48.06
C GLU A 82 -37.33 0.98 -48.03
N GLU A 83 -36.68 0.57 -49.13
CA GLU A 83 -35.21 0.63 -49.28
C GLU A 83 -34.70 2.09 -49.22
N LYS A 84 -35.45 3.04 -49.81
CA LYS A 84 -35.13 4.48 -49.73
C LYS A 84 -35.22 5.03 -48.31
N GLU A 85 -36.12 4.52 -47.48
CA GLU A 85 -36.28 4.97 -46.10
C GLU A 85 -35.28 4.28 -45.14
N MET A 86 -35.07 2.96 -45.31
CA MET A 86 -34.29 2.14 -44.37
C MET A 86 -32.77 2.34 -44.50
N ILE A 87 -32.26 2.53 -45.72
CA ILE A 87 -30.80 2.68 -45.95
C ILE A 87 -30.25 3.94 -45.25
N PRO A 88 -30.86 5.14 -45.40
CA PRO A 88 -30.41 6.33 -44.69
C PRO A 88 -30.45 6.17 -43.17
N LYS A 89 -31.53 5.60 -42.61
CA LYS A 89 -31.64 5.34 -41.15
C LYS A 89 -30.55 4.40 -40.64
N THR A 90 -30.24 3.35 -41.41
CA THR A 90 -29.17 2.40 -41.07
C THR A 90 -27.81 3.09 -41.07
N ILE A 91 -27.52 3.87 -42.10
CA ILE A 91 -26.27 4.66 -42.19
C ILE A 91 -26.16 5.65 -41.04
N GLU A 92 -27.22 6.40 -40.75
CA GLU A 92 -27.26 7.36 -39.64
C GLU A 92 -26.99 6.66 -38.29
N SER A 93 -27.61 5.50 -38.07
CA SER A 93 -27.38 4.68 -36.88
C SER A 93 -25.92 4.23 -36.76
N LEU A 94 -25.31 3.74 -37.84
CA LEU A 94 -23.90 3.31 -37.84
C LEU A 94 -22.94 4.49 -37.61
N VAL A 95 -23.20 5.64 -38.22
CA VAL A 95 -22.40 6.87 -38.01
C VAL A 95 -22.50 7.35 -36.57
N GLY A 96 -23.71 7.32 -36.00
CA GLY A 96 -23.96 7.67 -34.60
C GLY A 96 -23.21 6.76 -33.64
N LYS A 97 -23.35 5.44 -33.79
CA LYS A 97 -22.64 4.44 -32.98
C LYS A 97 -21.12 4.54 -33.13
N MET A 98 -20.61 4.78 -34.33
CA MET A 98 -19.17 4.96 -34.57
C MET A 98 -18.63 6.19 -33.85
N SER A 99 -19.41 7.28 -33.83
CA SER A 99 -19.06 8.49 -33.07
C SER A 99 -19.10 8.24 -31.56
N GLN A 100 -20.10 7.50 -31.08
CA GLN A 100 -20.24 7.13 -29.67
C GLN A 100 -19.09 6.24 -29.19
N VAL A 101 -18.68 5.22 -29.96
CA VAL A 101 -17.52 4.39 -29.64
C VAL A 101 -16.24 5.22 -29.55
N LYS A 102 -16.04 6.19 -30.45
CA LYS A 102 -14.88 7.11 -30.38
C LYS A 102 -14.87 7.94 -29.11
N LEU A 103 -16.02 8.44 -28.67
CA LEU A 103 -16.14 9.20 -27.42
C LEU A 103 -15.82 8.32 -26.20
N TRP A 104 -16.43 7.14 -26.13
CA TRP A 104 -16.14 6.19 -25.04
C TRP A 104 -14.68 5.75 -25.02
N LEU A 105 -14.06 5.58 -26.18
CA LEU A 105 -12.65 5.20 -26.28
C LEU A 105 -11.74 6.29 -25.69
N ASP A 106 -12.00 7.56 -25.98
CA ASP A 106 -11.22 8.67 -25.42
C ASP A 106 -11.41 8.81 -23.90
N GLU A 107 -12.66 8.73 -23.43
CA GLU A 107 -12.97 8.74 -21.98
C GLU A 107 -12.30 7.58 -21.25
N LYS A 108 -12.42 6.35 -21.80
CA LYS A 108 -11.84 5.14 -21.21
C LYS A 108 -10.32 5.19 -21.24
N ARG A 109 -9.71 5.73 -22.30
CA ARG A 109 -8.24 5.90 -22.40
C ARG A 109 -7.71 6.81 -21.29
N ASN A 110 -8.35 7.95 -21.06
CA ASN A 110 -7.95 8.86 -19.99
C ASN A 110 -8.14 8.18 -18.61
N GLN A 111 -9.31 7.58 -18.39
CA GLN A 111 -9.61 6.87 -17.14
C GLN A 111 -8.61 5.73 -16.84
N ILE A 112 -8.23 4.93 -17.84
CA ILE A 112 -7.28 3.84 -17.67
C ILE A 112 -5.85 4.36 -17.47
N GLY A 113 -5.50 5.51 -18.05
CA GLY A 113 -4.26 6.22 -17.73
C GLY A 113 -4.17 6.52 -16.24
N ASP A 114 -5.16 7.23 -15.69
CA ASP A 114 -5.22 7.57 -14.27
C ASP A 114 -5.23 6.32 -13.37
N THR A 115 -5.94 5.28 -13.81
CA THR A 115 -6.01 4.00 -13.09
C THR A 115 -4.67 3.28 -13.04
N LEU A 116 -3.90 3.30 -14.13
CA LEU A 116 -2.56 2.70 -14.18
C LEU A 116 -1.56 3.48 -13.30
N ASP A 117 -1.68 4.80 -13.24
CA ASP A 117 -0.86 5.63 -12.37
C ASP A 117 -1.16 5.33 -10.88
N ALA A 118 -2.45 5.22 -10.52
CA ALA A 118 -2.88 4.78 -9.18
C ALA A 118 -2.35 3.38 -8.84
N TRP A 119 -2.40 2.44 -9.80
CA TRP A 119 -1.85 1.09 -9.65
C TRP A 119 -0.34 1.10 -9.38
N GLN A 120 0.42 1.88 -10.15
CA GLN A 120 1.86 2.00 -9.96
C GLN A 120 2.20 2.64 -8.61
N LYS A 121 1.43 3.66 -8.21
CA LYS A 121 1.60 4.32 -6.93
C LYS A 121 1.30 3.38 -5.77
N PHE A 122 0.24 2.59 -5.84
CA PHE A 122 -0.08 1.54 -4.86
C PHE A 122 1.12 0.60 -4.66
N LEU A 123 1.68 0.06 -5.76
CA LEU A 123 2.79 -0.89 -5.69
C LEU A 123 4.07 -0.25 -5.11
N SER A 124 4.36 0.99 -5.48
CA SER A 124 5.48 1.75 -4.92
C SER A 124 5.35 1.93 -3.40
N ILE A 125 4.15 2.28 -2.91
CA ILE A 125 3.90 2.44 -1.48
C ILE A 125 4.00 1.09 -0.75
N TYR A 126 3.47 0.01 -1.35
CA TYR A 126 3.62 -1.34 -0.82
C TYR A 126 5.11 -1.70 -0.62
N ASP A 127 5.95 -1.46 -1.63
CA ASP A 127 7.38 -1.73 -1.53
C ASP A 127 8.05 -0.92 -0.40
N VAL A 128 7.65 0.34 -0.21
CA VAL A 128 8.15 1.18 0.90
C VAL A 128 7.77 0.59 2.26
N VAL A 129 6.51 0.18 2.44
CA VAL A 129 6.03 -0.43 3.70
C VAL A 129 6.77 -1.74 3.97
N MET A 130 6.86 -2.61 2.96
CA MET A 130 7.52 -3.91 3.11
C MET A 130 9.03 -3.79 3.36
N ALA A 131 9.71 -2.83 2.71
CA ALA A 131 11.10 -2.53 3.00
C ALA A 131 11.31 -2.05 4.44
N TRP A 132 10.39 -1.24 4.97
CA TRP A 132 10.42 -0.84 6.39
C TRP A 132 10.23 -2.04 7.31
N CYS A 133 9.25 -2.92 7.04
CA CYS A 133 9.03 -4.15 7.82
C CYS A 133 10.28 -5.03 7.84
N GLN A 134 10.91 -5.25 6.68
CA GLN A 134 12.15 -6.03 6.59
C GLN A 134 13.31 -5.40 7.35
N ASN A 135 13.49 -4.07 7.24
CA ASN A 135 14.52 -3.36 7.98
C ASN A 135 14.31 -3.50 9.50
N LYS A 136 13.07 -3.36 9.96
CA LYS A 136 12.74 -3.44 11.39
C LYS A 136 12.77 -4.86 11.92
N THR A 137 12.49 -5.86 11.10
CA THR A 137 12.70 -7.28 11.44
C THR A 137 14.17 -7.51 11.78
N LYS A 138 15.09 -7.11 10.88
CA LYS A 138 16.54 -7.23 11.12
C LYS A 138 16.97 -6.49 12.38
N TYR A 139 16.47 -5.25 12.56
CA TYR A 139 16.75 -4.45 13.75
C TYR A 139 16.25 -5.12 15.05
N LEU A 140 15.10 -5.81 15.00
CA LEU A 140 14.56 -6.56 16.12
C LEU A 140 15.39 -7.82 16.42
N ASP A 141 16.02 -8.43 15.42
CA ASP A 141 16.85 -9.63 15.58
C ASP A 141 18.26 -9.32 16.12
N GLU A 142 18.69 -8.05 16.10
CA GLU A 142 19.98 -7.65 16.63
C GLU A 142 20.06 -7.85 18.15
N PRO A 143 21.10 -8.54 18.66
CA PRO A 143 21.27 -8.78 20.09
C PRO A 143 21.56 -7.45 20.82
N ILE A 144 20.89 -7.24 21.95
CA ILE A 144 21.05 -6.04 22.77
C ILE A 144 21.92 -6.38 23.98
N THR A 145 23.00 -5.62 24.18
CA THR A 145 23.83 -5.71 25.39
C THR A 145 23.55 -4.50 26.29
N LEU A 146 23.08 -4.75 27.50
CA LEU A 146 22.71 -3.70 28.48
C LEU A 146 23.78 -3.61 29.58
N SER A 147 24.85 -2.87 29.33
CA SER A 147 26.02 -2.81 30.23
C SER A 147 26.01 -1.67 31.26
N SER A 148 25.12 -0.69 31.10
CA SER A 148 24.98 0.45 32.01
C SER A 148 23.63 1.14 31.82
N LEU A 149 23.20 1.93 32.82
CA LEU A 149 21.97 2.72 32.75
C LEU A 149 21.92 3.63 31.51
N GLU A 150 23.04 4.26 31.16
CA GLU A 150 23.13 5.13 29.98
C GLU A 150 22.87 4.36 28.69
N VAL A 151 23.42 3.16 28.55
CA VAL A 151 23.18 2.29 27.40
C VAL A 151 21.71 1.87 27.33
N VAL A 152 21.10 1.51 28.47
CA VAL A 152 19.67 1.14 28.50
C VAL A 152 18.79 2.33 28.10
N LYS A 153 19.07 3.53 28.62
CA LYS A 153 18.34 4.76 28.26
C LYS A 153 18.46 5.09 26.78
N GLN A 154 19.66 5.00 26.22
CA GLN A 154 19.90 5.21 24.81
C GLN A 154 19.11 4.21 23.96
N LYS A 155 19.13 2.92 24.33
CA LYS A 155 18.36 1.89 23.62
C LYS A 155 16.85 2.10 23.73
N ALA A 156 16.34 2.47 24.90
CA ALA A 156 14.93 2.82 25.06
C ALA A 156 14.54 4.01 24.16
N HIS A 157 15.40 5.01 24.03
CA HIS A 157 15.15 6.14 23.13
C HIS A 157 15.12 5.72 21.65
N GLU A 158 16.07 4.88 21.22
CA GLU A 158 16.13 4.34 19.86
C GLU A 158 14.87 3.53 19.52
N PHE A 159 14.43 2.66 20.42
CA PHE A 159 13.20 1.89 20.24
C PHE A 159 11.94 2.77 20.26
N SER A 160 11.90 3.81 21.09
CA SER A 160 10.80 4.79 21.08
C SER A 160 10.71 5.53 19.74
N ALA A 161 11.85 5.90 19.16
CA ALA A 161 11.91 6.48 17.82
C ALA A 161 11.47 5.48 16.73
N ALA A 162 11.88 4.21 16.85
CA ALA A 162 11.46 3.15 15.94
C ALA A 162 9.95 2.92 15.97
N VAL A 163 9.34 2.86 17.16
CA VAL A 163 7.88 2.80 17.33
C VAL A 163 7.22 4.02 16.68
N LYS A 164 7.73 5.24 16.90
CA LYS A 164 7.15 6.45 16.27
C LYS A 164 7.19 6.39 14.73
N SER A 165 8.18 5.72 14.14
CA SER A 165 8.28 5.58 12.68
C SER A 165 7.15 4.74 12.06
N SER A 166 6.50 3.85 12.84
CA SER A 166 5.34 3.06 12.38
C SER A 166 4.17 3.93 11.92
N LYS A 167 4.04 5.14 12.49
CA LYS A 167 2.96 6.09 12.17
C LYS A 167 2.98 6.52 10.71
N GLN A 168 4.17 6.66 10.12
CA GLN A 168 4.27 6.97 8.70
C GLN A 168 3.80 5.79 7.85
N GLN A 169 4.05 4.55 8.28
CA GLN A 169 3.55 3.37 7.58
C GLN A 169 2.04 3.25 7.66
N SER A 170 1.40 3.63 8.78
CA SER A 170 -0.06 3.71 8.85
C SER A 170 -0.64 4.71 7.84
N LYS A 171 0.04 5.84 7.59
CA LYS A 171 -0.37 6.80 6.55
C LYS A 171 -0.20 6.22 5.15
N ASN A 172 0.91 5.54 4.90
CA ASN A 172 1.19 4.85 3.65
C ASN A 172 0.11 3.80 3.34
N LEU A 173 -0.29 2.99 4.34
CA LEU A 173 -1.37 2.01 4.20
C LEU A 173 -2.72 2.68 3.89
N ALA A 174 -3.04 3.81 4.54
CA ALA A 174 -4.24 4.56 4.22
C ALA A 174 -4.21 5.15 2.79
N GLU A 175 -3.04 5.57 2.32
CA GLU A 175 -2.84 6.02 0.94
C GLU A 175 -3.01 4.86 -0.04
N MET A 176 -2.47 3.67 0.24
CA MET A 176 -2.73 2.46 -0.55
C MET A 176 -4.22 2.15 -0.65
N SER A 177 -4.97 2.22 0.45
CA SER A 177 -6.43 2.03 0.41
C SER A 177 -7.12 3.03 -0.52
N LYS A 178 -6.68 4.30 -0.51
CA LYS A 178 -7.23 5.34 -1.39
C LYS A 178 -6.92 5.07 -2.87
N GLU A 179 -5.69 4.65 -3.18
CA GLU A 179 -5.35 4.27 -4.57
C GLU A 179 -6.17 3.04 -5.02
N LEU A 180 -6.39 2.08 -4.13
CA LEU A 180 -7.23 0.91 -4.40
C LEU A 180 -8.69 1.29 -4.72
N GLU A 181 -9.26 2.25 -3.98
CA GLU A 181 -10.59 2.79 -4.28
C GLU A 181 -10.65 3.43 -5.66
N ILE A 182 -9.63 4.20 -6.05
CA ILE A 182 -9.55 4.82 -7.38
C ILE A 182 -9.56 3.75 -8.48
N ILE A 183 -8.79 2.67 -8.29
CA ILE A 183 -8.71 1.57 -9.26
C ILE A 183 -10.04 0.81 -9.39
N ALA A 184 -10.71 0.58 -8.26
CA ALA A 184 -11.99 -0.14 -8.20
C ALA A 184 -13.16 0.60 -8.89
N LEU A 185 -13.02 1.90 -9.19
CA LEU A 185 -14.06 2.67 -9.90
C LEU A 185 -14.22 2.25 -11.36
N SER A 186 -13.16 1.73 -11.98
CA SER A 186 -13.06 1.57 -13.43
C SER A 186 -12.64 0.19 -13.90
N THR A 187 -12.05 -0.62 -13.01
CA THR A 187 -11.37 -1.89 -13.33
C THR A 187 -11.46 -2.91 -12.20
N ASP A 188 -11.09 -4.15 -12.51
CA ASP A 188 -10.82 -5.15 -11.50
C ASP A 188 -9.50 -4.86 -10.78
N VAL A 189 -9.51 -5.05 -9.46
CA VAL A 189 -8.37 -4.74 -8.57
C VAL A 189 -7.40 -5.92 -8.42
N GLY A 190 -7.70 -7.09 -8.98
CA GLY A 190 -6.89 -8.30 -8.89
C GLY A 190 -6.45 -8.62 -7.46
N HIS A 191 -5.15 -8.87 -7.28
CA HIS A 191 -4.53 -9.22 -6.00
C HIS A 191 -4.13 -8.02 -5.12
N LEU A 192 -4.47 -6.78 -5.50
CA LEU A 192 -4.09 -5.61 -4.71
C LEU A 192 -4.69 -5.61 -3.28
N PRO A 193 -5.94 -6.04 -3.04
CA PRO A 193 -6.48 -6.15 -1.69
C PRO A 193 -5.67 -7.09 -0.79
N GLU A 194 -5.23 -8.24 -1.33
CA GLU A 194 -4.40 -9.22 -0.60
C GLU A 194 -3.04 -8.62 -0.23
N LYS A 195 -2.42 -7.85 -1.14
CA LYS A 195 -1.18 -7.13 -0.86
C LYS A 195 -1.33 -6.06 0.22
N LEU A 196 -2.45 -5.34 0.23
CA LEU A 196 -2.76 -4.35 1.26
C LEU A 196 -2.90 -5.04 2.63
N GLU A 197 -3.60 -6.16 2.69
CA GLU A 197 -3.75 -6.95 3.90
C GLU A 197 -2.39 -7.51 4.38
N GLU A 198 -1.58 -8.06 3.47
CA GLU A 198 -0.22 -8.53 3.76
C GLU A 198 0.63 -7.41 4.40
N ALA A 199 0.67 -6.24 3.78
CA ALA A 199 1.44 -5.10 4.27
C ALA A 199 0.93 -4.61 5.63
N ASN A 200 -0.40 -4.56 5.82
CA ASN A 200 -1.00 -4.19 7.09
C ASN A 200 -0.65 -5.18 8.22
N ASN A 201 -0.74 -6.48 7.95
CA ASN A 201 -0.41 -7.53 8.91
C ASN A 201 1.08 -7.51 9.27
N ALA A 202 1.98 -7.41 8.28
CA ALA A 202 3.41 -7.31 8.51
C ALA A 202 3.77 -6.07 9.33
N LYS A 203 3.16 -4.91 9.02
CA LYS A 203 3.37 -3.67 9.77
C LYS A 203 2.92 -3.81 11.22
N ASN A 204 1.75 -4.41 11.47
CA ASN A 204 1.19 -4.53 12.81
C ASN A 204 1.99 -5.50 13.69
N ASP A 205 2.48 -6.61 13.12
CA ASP A 205 3.39 -7.53 13.81
C ASP A 205 4.68 -6.82 14.27
N ILE A 206 5.31 -6.07 13.37
CA ILE A 206 6.54 -5.32 13.67
C ILE A 206 6.30 -4.21 14.69
N GLU A 207 5.21 -3.46 14.56
CA GLU A 207 4.85 -2.42 15.53
C GLU A 207 4.60 -3.01 16.93
N GLY A 208 3.92 -4.16 17.01
CA GLY A 208 3.72 -4.88 18.26
C GLY A 208 5.04 -5.26 18.92
N LYS A 209 5.93 -5.92 18.18
CA LYS A 209 7.26 -6.32 18.66
C LYS A 209 8.13 -5.14 19.10
N LEU A 210 8.12 -4.05 18.32
CA LEU A 210 8.84 -2.82 18.68
C LEU A 210 8.28 -2.21 19.97
N SER A 211 6.95 -2.19 20.13
CA SER A 211 6.28 -1.62 21.31
C SER A 211 6.56 -2.45 22.57
N GLU A 212 6.54 -3.77 22.44
CA GLU A 212 6.88 -4.70 23.53
C GLU A 212 8.34 -4.53 23.96
N LYS A 213 9.30 -4.57 23.02
CA LYS A 213 10.72 -4.34 23.35
C LYS A 213 10.96 -2.96 23.96
N ASN A 214 10.26 -1.92 23.46
CA ASN A 214 10.35 -0.58 24.03
C ASN A 214 9.86 -0.54 25.48
N ALA A 215 8.74 -1.22 25.78
CA ALA A 215 8.20 -1.29 27.14
C ALA A 215 9.17 -2.00 28.10
N LEU A 216 9.71 -3.15 27.67
CA LEU A 216 10.70 -3.90 28.45
C LEU A 216 11.96 -3.05 28.73
N LEU A 217 12.47 -2.32 27.73
CA LEU A 217 13.63 -1.45 27.94
C LEU A 217 13.35 -0.31 28.93
N HIS A 218 12.13 0.23 28.95
CA HIS A 218 11.74 1.22 29.95
C HIS A 218 11.66 0.62 31.36
N GLU A 219 11.08 -0.57 31.52
CA GLU A 219 11.10 -1.30 32.79
C GLU A 219 12.54 -1.54 33.26
N THR A 220 13.41 -2.02 32.38
CA THR A 220 14.84 -2.21 32.68
C THR A 220 15.52 -0.88 33.07
N CYS A 221 15.18 0.25 32.44
CA CYS A 221 15.70 1.56 32.86
C CYS A 221 15.31 1.89 34.30
N GLU A 222 14.06 1.67 34.68
CA GLU A 222 13.58 1.90 36.04
C GLU A 222 14.32 1.01 37.06
N GLU A 223 14.58 -0.25 36.71
CA GLU A 223 15.34 -1.18 37.56
C GLU A 223 16.79 -0.72 37.75
N TRP A 224 17.45 -0.28 36.69
CA TRP A 224 18.80 0.30 36.76
C TRP A 224 18.83 1.57 37.61
N GLU A 225 17.86 2.48 37.45
CA GLU A 225 17.76 3.70 38.26
C GLU A 225 17.56 3.38 39.75
N GLN A 226 16.74 2.38 40.06
CA GLN A 226 16.56 1.90 41.43
C GLN A 226 17.85 1.29 41.99
N PHE A 227 18.60 0.54 41.19
CA PHE A 227 19.88 -0.02 41.60
C PHE A 227 20.92 1.06 41.89
N GLU A 228 21.08 2.05 41.00
CA GLU A 228 22.02 3.16 41.21
C GLU A 228 21.67 3.99 42.45
N ARG A 229 20.38 4.26 42.67
CA ARG A 229 19.91 4.94 43.89
C ARG A 229 20.28 4.14 45.14
N LYS A 230 20.05 2.82 45.15
CA LYS A 230 20.44 1.96 46.28
C LYS A 230 21.95 1.95 46.51
N LEU A 231 22.76 1.88 45.45
CA LEU A 231 24.22 1.95 45.58
C LEU A 231 24.69 3.29 46.17
N LYS A 232 24.06 4.40 45.76
CA LYS A 232 24.34 5.73 46.33
C LYS A 232 24.01 5.78 47.82
N ASP A 233 22.86 5.23 48.22
CA ASP A 233 22.47 5.15 49.63
C ASP A 233 23.44 4.30 50.45
N VAL A 234 23.89 3.17 49.91
CA VAL A 234 24.88 2.31 50.59
C VAL A 234 26.24 3.00 50.69
N LYS A 235 26.71 3.71 49.65
CA LYS A 235 27.94 4.52 49.73
C LYS A 235 27.84 5.57 50.85
N SER A 236 26.74 6.31 50.91
CA SER A 236 26.50 7.27 51.99
C SER A 236 26.47 6.62 53.38
N PHE A 237 25.87 5.42 53.49
CA PHE A 237 25.89 4.64 54.73
C PHE A 237 27.31 4.24 55.15
N ILE A 238 28.14 3.79 54.20
CA ILE A 238 29.55 3.42 54.46
C ILE A 238 30.32 4.63 55.00
N GLU A 239 30.24 5.77 54.31
CA GLU A 239 30.92 7.02 54.70
C GLU A 239 30.49 7.47 56.11
N LYS A 240 29.17 7.52 56.38
CA LYS A 240 28.64 7.89 57.69
C LYS A 240 29.07 6.93 58.80
N SER A 241 29.11 5.63 58.50
CA SER A 241 29.52 4.61 59.46
C SER A 241 31.00 4.71 59.80
N GLN A 242 31.85 4.94 58.80
CA GLN A 242 33.29 5.20 58.99
C GLN A 242 33.51 6.43 59.86
N LEU A 243 32.87 7.56 59.52
CA LEU A 243 32.95 8.79 60.30
C LEU A 243 32.49 8.59 61.75
N ALA A 244 31.41 7.84 61.97
CA ALA A 244 30.91 7.56 63.31
C ALA A 244 31.91 6.74 64.14
N ILE A 245 32.54 5.71 63.56
CA ILE A 245 33.57 4.88 64.22
C ILE A 245 34.82 5.72 64.55
N GLU A 246 35.27 6.55 63.62
CA GLU A 246 36.52 7.32 63.72
C GLU A 246 36.39 8.59 64.55
N SER A 247 35.15 9.04 64.81
CA SER A 247 34.87 10.29 65.51
C SER A 247 35.56 10.38 66.87
N GLY A 248 36.07 11.56 67.20
CA GLY A 248 36.63 11.84 68.52
C GLY A 248 35.61 11.65 69.65
N ALA A 249 34.31 11.78 69.36
CA ALA A 249 33.22 11.48 70.29
C ALA A 249 33.12 9.98 70.59
N ASN A 250 33.22 9.13 69.57
CA ASN A 250 33.21 7.67 69.76
C ASN A 250 34.42 7.19 70.56
N LYS A 251 35.60 7.79 70.34
CA LYS A 251 36.82 7.50 71.11
C LYS A 251 36.70 7.82 72.62
N LYS A 252 35.80 8.74 73.00
CA LYS A 252 35.51 9.10 74.39
C LYS A 252 34.47 8.20 75.06
N ARG A 253 33.76 7.34 74.29
CA ARG A 253 32.79 6.37 74.83
C ARG A 253 33.51 5.21 75.52
N THR A 254 32.79 4.54 76.44
CA THR A 254 33.29 3.32 77.08
C THR A 254 33.51 2.20 76.07
N LEU A 255 34.37 1.23 76.39
CA LEU A 255 34.61 0.07 75.52
C LEU A 255 33.32 -0.73 75.23
N ARG A 256 32.40 -0.80 76.20
CA ARG A 256 31.10 -1.46 76.02
C ARG A 256 30.24 -0.74 74.98
N GLU A 257 30.05 0.57 75.11
CA GLU A 257 29.27 1.36 74.14
C GLU A 257 29.90 1.34 72.73
N GLN A 258 31.24 1.33 72.67
CA GLN A 258 31.99 1.19 71.43
C GLN A 258 31.82 -0.19 70.78
N HIS A 259 31.70 -1.24 71.59
CA HIS A 259 31.42 -2.60 71.13
C HIS A 259 29.98 -2.71 70.62
N ASP A 260 29.00 -2.21 71.38
CA ASP A 260 27.58 -2.25 71.01
C ASP A 260 27.30 -1.49 69.70
N LEU A 261 27.99 -0.35 69.47
CA LEU A 261 27.93 0.37 68.20
C LEU A 261 28.42 -0.50 67.03
N ARG A 262 29.53 -1.21 67.20
CA ARG A 262 30.11 -2.06 66.16
C ARG A 262 29.24 -3.27 65.86
N GLU A 263 28.68 -3.91 66.89
CA GLU A 263 27.71 -5.00 66.73
C GLU A 263 26.48 -4.55 65.93
N LYS A 264 25.91 -3.39 66.27
CA LYS A 264 24.81 -2.80 65.49
C LYS A 264 25.21 -2.55 64.04
N MET A 265 26.40 -1.99 63.80
CA MET A 265 26.89 -1.75 62.44
C MET A 265 27.10 -3.04 61.65
N LEU A 266 27.55 -4.14 62.26
CA LEU A 266 27.67 -5.44 61.60
C LEU A 266 26.30 -5.98 61.14
N ALA A 267 25.27 -5.82 61.97
CA ALA A 267 23.90 -6.15 61.60
C ALA A 267 23.41 -5.30 60.41
N ASP A 268 23.64 -3.99 60.47
CA ASP A 268 23.27 -3.07 59.38
C ASP A 268 24.02 -3.38 58.06
N ILE A 269 25.32 -3.69 58.12
CA ILE A 269 26.12 -4.13 56.97
C ILE A 269 25.52 -5.38 56.33
N THR A 270 25.10 -6.35 57.14
CA THR A 270 24.46 -7.58 56.66
C THR A 270 23.17 -7.28 55.90
N ILE A 271 22.36 -6.33 56.40
CA ILE A 271 21.13 -5.88 55.74
C ILE A 271 21.46 -5.18 54.41
N GLN A 272 22.43 -4.26 54.39
CA GLN A 272 22.80 -3.54 53.15
C GLN A 272 23.36 -4.49 52.09
N ARG A 273 24.18 -5.48 52.49
CA ARG A 273 24.69 -6.52 51.57
C ARG A 273 23.53 -7.29 50.94
N LYS A 274 22.55 -7.74 51.73
CA LYS A 274 21.37 -8.45 51.21
C LYS A 274 20.56 -7.59 50.23
N LYS A 275 20.40 -6.29 50.52
CA LYS A 275 19.72 -5.35 49.62
C LYS A 275 20.41 -5.19 48.28
N ILE A 276 21.76 -5.11 48.27
CA ILE A 276 22.54 -5.03 47.03
C ILE A 276 22.39 -6.31 46.23
N THR A 277 22.60 -7.49 46.85
CA THR A 277 22.49 -8.79 46.17
C THR A 277 21.15 -8.95 45.47
N LEU A 278 20.03 -8.72 46.18
CA LEU A 278 18.68 -8.81 45.61
C LEU A 278 18.48 -7.84 44.44
N SER A 279 19.12 -6.67 44.47
CA SER A 279 19.01 -5.70 43.39
C SER A 279 19.89 -6.03 42.20
N THR A 280 21.05 -6.68 42.42
CA THR A 280 21.90 -7.19 41.35
C THR A 280 21.23 -8.36 40.64
N GLU A 281 20.59 -9.26 41.38
CA GLU A 281 19.82 -10.40 40.83
C GLU A 281 18.68 -9.94 39.92
N LYS A 282 18.06 -8.78 40.19
CA LYS A 282 17.03 -8.20 39.34
C LYS A 282 17.53 -7.67 38.00
N LEU A 283 18.83 -7.41 37.86
CA LEU A 283 19.44 -6.88 36.63
C LEU A 283 20.02 -7.98 35.72
N GLN A 284 19.91 -9.26 36.12
CA GLN A 284 20.36 -10.43 35.36
C GLN A 284 19.21 -11.07 34.59
#